data_AF-A0A0F9WL03-F1
#
_entry.id   AF-A0A0F9WL03-F1
#
_cell.length_a   1.000
_cell.length_b   1.000
_cell.length_c   1.000
_cell.angle_alpha   90.00
_cell.angle_beta   90.00
_cell.angle_gamma   90.00
#
_symmetry.space_group_name_H-M   'P 1'
#
loop_
_entity.id
_entity.type
_entity.pdbx_description
1 polymer ?
#
loop_
_entity_poly.entity_id
_entity_poly.type
_entity_poly.pdbx_seq_one_letter_code
_entity_poly.pdbx_strand_id
1 'polypeptide(L)'
;MKKHWWAFPFIGGILAFLGVLTPIAFFDSYFYIWMWGLVLPRMFDNSFEFIDDKIIFITGISTTIVIVLFSIVLIITSYLYRQGYFDKKKIGNLWIGCGVLILSGTIVSLVSLEFYTYKGNFTYGIWDFLNAGFGAMGPIFGSILAMGMGIIISFSDAGNRNRQQKVIPIANFAPKTTCPFCRKQISLYASFCSKCGKSIENENAELI
;
A
#
# COMPACT_ATOMS: atom_id res chain seq x y z
N MET A 1 -2.34 17.91 8.90
CA MET A 1 -1.45 17.54 7.78
C MET A 1 -1.60 16.11 7.23
N LYS A 2 -2.36 15.18 7.84
CA LYS A 2 -2.51 13.78 7.37
C LYS A 2 -3.33 13.56 6.08
N LYS A 3 -3.79 14.62 5.40
CA LYS A 3 -4.80 14.55 4.32
C LYS A 3 -4.26 14.09 2.95
N HIS A 4 -2.94 14.01 2.78
CA HIS A 4 -2.31 13.81 1.45
C HIS A 4 -1.51 12.51 1.31
N TRP A 5 -1.54 11.64 2.32
CA TRP A 5 -0.79 10.37 2.30
C TRP A 5 -1.18 9.44 1.14
N TRP A 6 -2.43 9.50 0.70
CA TRP A 6 -2.93 8.74 -0.45
C TRP A 6 -2.26 9.13 -1.79
N ALA A 7 -1.68 10.33 -1.90
CA ALA A 7 -1.12 10.81 -3.15
C ALA A 7 0.16 10.05 -3.56
N PHE A 8 0.97 9.63 -2.60
CA PHE A 8 2.23 8.92 -2.86
C PHE A 8 2.04 7.58 -3.60
N PRO A 9 1.25 6.62 -3.10
CA PRO A 9 0.98 5.38 -3.83
C PRO A 9 0.21 5.60 -5.13
N PHE A 10 -0.62 6.65 -5.22
CA PHE A 10 -1.31 7.01 -6.45
C PHE A 10 -0.31 7.45 -7.54
N ILE A 11 0.57 8.40 -7.21
CA ILE A 11 1.67 8.84 -8.09
C ILE A 11 2.58 7.66 -8.40
N GLY A 12 2.88 6.82 -7.40
CA GLY A 12 3.71 5.63 -7.60
C GLY A 12 3.12 4.64 -8.61
N GLY A 13 1.81 4.40 -8.55
CA GLY A 13 1.11 3.59 -9.55
C GLY A 13 1.16 4.21 -10.95
N ILE A 14 1.01 5.54 -11.08
CA ILE A 14 1.14 6.22 -12.39
C ILE A 14 2.57 6.10 -12.94
N LEU A 15 3.59 6.33 -12.11
CA LEU A 15 4.99 6.23 -12.54
C LEU A 15 5.34 4.81 -13.01
N ALA A 16 4.87 3.79 -12.28
CA ALA A 16 5.08 2.40 -12.66
C ALA A 16 4.36 2.04 -13.97
N PHE A 17 3.11 2.49 -14.13
CA PHE A 17 2.35 2.29 -15.36
C PHE A 17 3.00 2.97 -16.57
N LEU A 18 3.39 4.24 -16.43
CA LEU A 18 4.08 4.98 -17.50
C LEU A 18 5.44 4.35 -17.82
N GLY A 19 6.13 3.81 -16.81
CA GLY A 19 7.36 3.07 -16.99
C GLY A 19 7.22 1.94 -18.03
N VAL A 20 6.18 1.11 -17.90
CA VAL A 20 5.90 0.02 -18.86
C VAL A 20 5.73 0.51 -20.30
N LEU A 21 5.16 1.70 -20.49
CA LEU A 21 4.92 2.29 -21.81
C LEU A 21 6.16 2.97 -22.39
N THR A 22 7.19 3.18 -21.58
CA THR A 22 8.44 3.81 -21.99
C THR A 22 9.56 2.79 -22.14
N PRO A 23 10.55 3.08 -23.00
CA PRO A 23 11.70 2.21 -23.16
C PRO A 23 12.51 2.10 -21.86
N ILE A 24 12.98 0.88 -21.59
CA ILE A 24 13.79 0.51 -20.43
C ILE A 24 15.25 0.92 -20.63
N ALA A 25 15.73 0.87 -21.88
CA ALA A 25 17.10 1.19 -22.24
C ALA A 25 17.17 1.85 -23.63
N PHE A 26 18.19 2.68 -23.79
CA PHE A 26 18.55 3.35 -25.03
C PHE A 26 20.02 3.05 -25.33
N PHE A 27 20.32 2.53 -26.52
CA PHE A 27 21.70 2.35 -26.96
C PHE A 27 22.06 3.48 -27.92
N ASP A 28 22.90 4.43 -27.51
CA ASP A 28 23.48 5.58 -28.22
C ASP A 28 23.13 5.72 -29.72
N SER A 29 21.84 5.89 -30.02
CA SER A 29 21.23 6.05 -31.36
C SER A 29 20.98 4.80 -32.22
N TYR A 30 21.12 3.57 -31.71
CA TYR A 30 20.89 2.34 -32.47
C TYR A 30 19.48 1.78 -32.30
N PHE A 31 19.02 1.55 -31.07
CA PHE A 31 17.69 0.98 -30.82
C PHE A 31 17.16 1.33 -29.44
N TYR A 32 15.83 1.25 -29.31
CA TYR A 32 15.07 1.39 -28.08
C TYR A 32 14.55 0.01 -27.67
N ILE A 33 14.71 -0.36 -26.40
CA ILE A 33 14.14 -1.60 -25.86
C ILE A 33 13.03 -1.28 -24.86
N TRP A 34 11.91 -1.98 -24.93
CA TRP A 34 10.86 -1.97 -23.90
C TRP A 34 10.92 -3.21 -23.02
N MET A 35 10.34 -3.08 -21.83
CA MET A 35 10.28 -4.13 -20.81
C MET A 35 9.58 -5.41 -21.27
N TRP A 36 8.62 -5.29 -22.19
CA TRP A 36 7.89 -6.41 -22.80
C TRP A 36 8.56 -6.97 -24.07
N GLY A 37 9.80 -6.56 -24.36
CA GLY A 37 10.62 -7.13 -25.42
C GLY A 37 10.44 -6.52 -26.80
N LEU A 38 9.77 -5.37 -26.92
CA LEU A 38 9.79 -4.57 -28.15
C LEU A 38 11.19 -3.98 -28.36
N VAL A 39 11.71 -4.10 -29.56
CA VAL A 39 12.93 -3.44 -30.02
C VAL A 39 12.57 -2.56 -31.21
N LEU A 40 12.91 -1.27 -31.12
CA LEU A 40 12.74 -0.32 -32.21
C LEU A 40 14.11 0.15 -32.70
N PRO A 41 14.61 -0.34 -33.85
CA PRO A 41 15.82 0.19 -34.48
C PRO A 41 15.60 1.64 -34.95
N ARG A 42 16.62 2.49 -34.80
CA ARG A 42 16.52 3.94 -35.09
C ARG A 42 17.02 4.34 -36.48
N MET A 43 17.88 3.54 -37.11
CA MET A 43 18.74 4.00 -38.21
C MET A 43 18.46 3.40 -39.60
N PHE A 44 17.78 2.26 -39.73
CA PHE A 44 17.75 1.56 -41.02
C PHE A 44 16.40 1.01 -41.47
N ASP A 45 15.45 0.81 -40.57
CA ASP A 45 14.10 0.39 -40.93
C ASP A 45 13.16 0.76 -39.79
N ASN A 46 11.99 1.35 -40.08
CA ASN A 46 10.97 1.64 -39.05
C ASN A 46 10.16 0.38 -38.69
N SER A 47 10.73 -0.81 -38.91
CA SER A 47 10.12 -2.07 -38.53
C SER A 47 10.20 -2.21 -37.01
N PHE A 48 9.06 -2.55 -36.41
CA PHE A 48 9.02 -2.99 -35.03
C PHE A 48 9.45 -4.45 -34.98
N GLU A 49 10.46 -4.74 -34.16
CA GLU A 49 10.93 -6.11 -33.94
C GLU A 49 10.72 -6.52 -32.49
N PHE A 50 10.63 -7.82 -32.27
CA PHE A 50 10.55 -8.41 -30.95
C PHE A 50 11.82 -9.20 -30.66
N ILE A 51 12.22 -9.26 -29.39
CA ILE A 51 13.30 -10.15 -28.96
C ILE A 51 12.94 -11.60 -29.35
N ASP A 52 13.77 -12.22 -30.18
CA ASP A 52 13.55 -13.58 -30.71
C ASP A 52 13.74 -14.68 -29.64
N ASP A 53 14.43 -14.36 -28.54
CA ASP A 53 14.55 -15.29 -27.41
C ASP A 53 13.21 -15.43 -26.67
N LYS A 54 12.53 -16.56 -26.92
CA LYS A 54 11.23 -16.91 -26.36
C LYS A 54 11.16 -16.77 -24.84
N ILE A 55 12.21 -17.14 -24.12
CA ILE A 55 12.21 -17.12 -22.65
C ILE A 55 12.16 -15.67 -22.16
N ILE A 56 12.92 -14.80 -22.81
CA ILE A 56 13.05 -13.39 -22.44
C ILE A 56 11.78 -12.64 -22.83
N PHE A 57 11.22 -12.94 -24.00
CA PHE A 57 9.93 -12.41 -24.42
C PHE A 57 8.78 -12.77 -23.45
N ILE A 58 8.66 -14.05 -23.06
CA ILE A 58 7.64 -14.50 -22.09
C ILE A 58 7.86 -13.86 -20.72
N THR A 59 9.12 -13.76 -20.27
CA THR A 59 9.45 -13.09 -19.01
C THR A 59 9.11 -11.60 -19.06
N GLY A 60 9.41 -10.91 -20.16
CA GLY A 60 9.06 -9.50 -20.37
C GLY A 60 7.54 -9.25 -20.36
N ILE A 61 6.76 -10.08 -21.05
CA ILE A 61 5.29 -9.98 -21.05
C ILE A 61 4.72 -10.24 -19.66
N SER A 62 5.15 -11.32 -19.00
CA SER A 62 4.62 -11.69 -17.69
C SER A 62 4.92 -10.64 -16.61
N THR A 63 6.15 -10.11 -16.58
CA THR A 63 6.53 -9.00 -15.68
C THR A 63 5.74 -7.73 -15.97
N THR A 64 5.53 -7.42 -17.25
CA THR A 64 4.70 -6.29 -17.69
C THR A 64 3.26 -6.40 -17.20
N ILE A 65 2.63 -7.57 -17.34
CA ILE A 65 1.25 -7.81 -16.84
C ILE A 65 1.18 -7.60 -15.33
N VAL A 66 2.15 -8.13 -14.57
CA VAL A 66 2.25 -7.95 -13.12
C VAL A 66 2.34 -6.47 -12.76
N ILE A 67 3.25 -5.73 -13.40
CA ILE A 67 3.46 -4.30 -13.11
C ILE A 67 2.20 -3.50 -13.44
N VAL A 68 1.58 -3.71 -14.61
CA VAL A 68 0.35 -3.01 -15.01
C VAL A 68 -0.78 -3.29 -14.03
N LEU A 69 -1.01 -4.57 -13.68
CA LEU A 69 -2.07 -4.98 -12.78
C LEU A 69 -1.91 -4.33 -11.40
N PHE A 70 -0.73 -4.43 -10.80
CA PHE A 70 -0.51 -3.85 -9.46
C PHE A 70 -0.45 -2.33 -9.47
N SER A 71 -0.03 -1.71 -10.58
CA SER A 71 -0.13 -0.25 -10.77
C SER A 71 -1.58 0.23 -10.77
N ILE A 72 -2.47 -0.48 -11.49
CA ILE A 72 -3.91 -0.19 -11.50
C ILE A 72 -4.50 -0.37 -10.09
N VAL A 73 -4.15 -1.45 -9.40
CA VAL A 73 -4.58 -1.67 -8.00
C VAL A 73 -4.11 -0.53 -7.10
N LEU A 74 -2.86 -0.06 -7.21
CA LEU A 74 -2.37 1.08 -6.45
C LEU A 74 -3.17 2.35 -6.73
N ILE A 75 -3.44 2.67 -8.00
CA ILE A 75 -4.22 3.86 -8.40
C ILE A 75 -5.64 3.80 -7.81
N ILE A 76 -6.35 2.69 -8.01
CA ILE A 76 -7.74 2.52 -7.55
C ILE A 76 -7.81 2.55 -6.02
N THR A 77 -6.95 1.77 -5.34
CA THR A 77 -7.00 1.68 -3.88
C THR A 77 -6.57 2.98 -3.20
N SER A 78 -5.67 3.75 -3.81
CA SER A 78 -5.32 5.10 -3.35
C SER A 78 -6.50 6.06 -3.46
N TYR A 79 -7.25 6.00 -4.57
CA TYR A 79 -8.45 6.80 -4.77
C TYR A 79 -9.56 6.42 -3.76
N LEU A 80 -9.83 5.14 -3.56
CA LEU A 80 -10.83 4.67 -2.61
C LEU A 80 -10.43 4.96 -1.15
N TYR A 81 -9.14 4.91 -0.82
CA TYR A 81 -8.66 5.32 0.50
C TYR A 81 -8.87 6.81 0.76
N ARG A 82 -8.70 7.67 -0.25
CA ARG A 82 -9.03 9.10 -0.16
C ARG A 82 -10.51 9.33 0.19
N GLN A 83 -11.39 8.48 -0.34
CA GLN A 83 -12.83 8.53 -0.06
C GLN A 83 -13.21 7.92 1.30
N GLY A 84 -12.27 7.29 2.02
CA GLY A 84 -12.49 6.76 3.36
C GLY A 84 -13.06 5.34 3.42
N TYR A 85 -13.05 4.59 2.31
CA TYR A 85 -13.63 3.24 2.26
C TYR A 85 -12.78 2.14 2.94
N PHE A 86 -11.50 2.40 3.22
CA PHE A 86 -10.57 1.37 3.67
C PHE A 86 -9.98 1.60 5.07
N ASP A 87 -9.84 0.51 5.81
CA ASP A 87 -9.05 0.44 7.03
C ASP A 87 -7.57 0.75 6.75
N LYS A 88 -7.00 1.69 7.53
CA LYS A 88 -5.61 2.15 7.39
C LYS A 88 -4.59 1.00 7.42
N LYS A 89 -4.75 0.03 8.32
CA LYS A 89 -3.80 -1.09 8.44
C LYS A 89 -3.87 -2.04 7.23
N LYS A 90 -5.07 -2.34 6.74
CA LYS A 90 -5.24 -3.27 5.59
C LYS A 90 -4.71 -2.63 4.31
N ILE A 91 -5.02 -1.36 4.09
CA ILE A 91 -4.57 -0.63 2.89
C ILE A 91 -3.05 -0.44 2.89
N GLY A 92 -2.44 -0.16 4.04
CA GLY A 92 -0.99 -0.03 4.17
C GLY A 92 -0.28 -1.33 3.78
N ASN A 93 -0.74 -2.47 4.29
CA ASN A 93 -0.19 -3.78 3.93
C ASN A 93 -0.38 -4.12 2.43
N LEU A 94 -1.53 -3.76 1.86
CA LEU A 94 -1.80 -3.95 0.43
C LEU A 94 -0.81 -3.14 -0.43
N TRP A 95 -0.56 -1.88 -0.09
CA TRP A 95 0.38 -1.03 -0.83
C TRP A 95 1.82 -1.52 -0.72
N ILE A 96 2.24 -2.02 0.44
CA ILE A 96 3.54 -2.67 0.61
C ILE A 96 3.63 -3.89 -0.33
N GLY A 97 2.62 -4.76 -0.32
CA GLY A 97 2.59 -5.95 -1.18
C GLY A 97 2.64 -5.61 -2.66
N CYS A 98 1.86 -4.63 -3.12
CA CYS A 98 1.88 -4.16 -4.50
C CYS A 98 3.25 -3.61 -4.89
N GLY A 99 3.86 -2.76 -4.04
CA GLY A 99 5.19 -2.21 -4.32
C GLY A 99 6.28 -3.29 -4.38
N VAL A 100 6.24 -4.30 -3.51
CA VAL A 100 7.18 -5.44 -3.57
C VAL A 100 7.03 -6.21 -4.87
N LEU A 101 5.80 -6.47 -5.33
CA LEU A 101 5.54 -7.22 -6.57
C LEU A 101 5.93 -6.44 -7.83
N ILE A 102 5.71 -5.13 -7.85
CA ILE A 102 6.17 -4.27 -8.96
C ILE A 102 7.71 -4.23 -8.98
N LEU A 103 8.35 -4.05 -7.82
CA LEU A 103 9.81 -3.99 -7.71
C LEU A 103 10.45 -5.31 -8.13
N SER A 104 9.93 -6.45 -7.65
CA SER A 104 10.46 -7.77 -8.02
C SER A 104 10.28 -8.06 -9.51
N GLY A 105 9.11 -7.74 -10.09
CA GLY A 105 8.89 -7.87 -11.53
C GLY A 105 9.87 -7.02 -12.35
N THR A 106 10.15 -5.80 -11.89
CA THR A 106 11.12 -4.90 -12.54
C THR A 106 12.54 -5.47 -12.48
N ILE A 107 12.97 -5.97 -11.32
CA ILE A 107 14.29 -6.60 -11.15
C ILE A 107 14.42 -7.85 -12.03
N VAL A 108 13.40 -8.71 -12.07
CA VAL A 108 13.40 -9.91 -12.93
C VAL A 108 13.53 -9.51 -14.40
N SER A 109 12.82 -8.48 -14.86
CA SER A 109 12.94 -8.00 -16.24
C SER A 109 14.35 -7.48 -16.55
N LEU A 110 14.94 -6.66 -15.67
CA LEU A 110 16.30 -6.13 -15.83
C LEU A 110 17.36 -7.24 -15.88
N VAL A 111 17.28 -8.21 -14.97
CA VAL A 111 18.20 -9.36 -14.95
C VAL A 111 18.04 -10.23 -16.20
N SER A 112 16.81 -10.41 -16.67
CA SER A 112 16.55 -11.20 -17.89
C SER A 112 17.13 -10.52 -19.13
N LEU A 113 17.02 -9.19 -19.19
CA LEU A 113 17.60 -8.40 -20.27
C LEU A 113 19.14 -8.42 -20.21
N GLU A 114 19.74 -8.38 -19.01
CA GLU A 114 21.19 -8.47 -18.84
C GLU A 114 21.72 -9.82 -19.35
N PHE A 115 20.99 -10.89 -19.07
CA PHE A 115 21.32 -12.21 -19.58
C PHE A 115 21.20 -12.29 -21.11
N TYR A 116 20.20 -11.62 -21.70
CA TYR A 116 20.06 -11.51 -23.15
C TYR A 116 21.28 -10.85 -23.79
N THR A 117 21.70 -9.71 -23.26
CA THR A 117 22.83 -8.95 -23.81
C THR A 117 24.13 -9.75 -23.70
N TYR A 118 24.34 -10.45 -22.59
CA TYR A 118 25.50 -11.32 -22.41
C TYR A 118 25.52 -12.49 -23.41
N LYS A 119 24.38 -13.16 -23.63
CA LYS A 119 24.26 -14.27 -24.58
C LYS A 119 24.43 -13.83 -26.03
N GLY A 120 24.04 -12.60 -26.36
CA GLY A 120 24.15 -12.01 -27.70
C GLY A 120 25.57 -11.59 -28.10
N ASN A 121 26.60 -11.86 -27.28
CA ASN A 121 27.97 -11.36 -27.46
C ASN A 121 28.06 -9.82 -27.54
N PHE A 122 27.09 -9.10 -26.97
CA PHE A 122 27.24 -7.67 -26.79
C PHE A 122 28.38 -7.45 -25.79
N THR A 123 29.39 -6.69 -26.18
CA THR A 123 30.64 -6.53 -25.41
C THR A 123 30.44 -5.78 -24.09
N TYR A 124 29.24 -5.23 -23.85
CA TYR A 124 28.95 -4.49 -22.64
C TYR A 124 27.58 -4.86 -22.09
N GLY A 125 27.49 -4.90 -20.76
CA GLY A 125 26.25 -5.19 -20.04
C GLY A 125 25.27 -4.01 -20.14
N ILE A 126 24.01 -4.21 -19.73
CA ILE A 126 23.05 -3.11 -19.65
C ILE A 126 23.67 -1.98 -18.83
N TRP A 127 24.31 -2.34 -17.70
CA TRP A 127 24.90 -1.40 -16.76
C TRP A 127 26.02 -0.54 -17.34
N ASP A 128 26.74 -1.05 -18.32
CA ASP A 128 27.86 -0.36 -18.97
C ASP A 128 27.37 0.66 -20.01
N PHE A 129 26.12 0.54 -20.48
CA PHE A 129 25.49 1.40 -21.48
C PHE A 129 24.39 2.32 -20.90
N LEU A 130 24.22 2.35 -19.58
CA LEU A 130 23.02 2.89 -18.91
C LEU A 130 22.85 4.40 -19.05
N ASN A 131 22.21 4.82 -20.13
CA ASN A 131 21.11 5.74 -20.00
C ASN A 131 19.86 4.91 -19.65
N ALA A 132 19.72 4.55 -18.37
CA ALA A 132 18.54 3.88 -17.85
C ALA A 132 17.30 4.66 -18.26
N GLY A 133 16.43 4.04 -19.06
CA GLY A 133 15.22 4.69 -19.50
C GLY A 133 14.25 4.89 -18.36
N PHE A 134 13.26 5.74 -18.59
CA PHE A 134 12.15 5.88 -17.66
C PHE A 134 11.43 4.55 -17.44
N GLY A 135 11.51 3.60 -18.38
CA GLY A 135 10.92 2.28 -18.22
C GLY A 135 11.55 1.43 -17.13
N ALA A 136 12.84 1.63 -16.83
CA ALA A 136 13.49 0.99 -15.69
C ALA A 136 13.18 1.73 -14.39
N MET A 137 13.32 3.05 -14.42
CA MET A 137 13.29 3.90 -13.22
C MET A 137 11.87 4.14 -12.68
N GLY A 138 10.88 4.32 -13.56
CA GLY A 138 9.49 4.60 -13.21
C GLY A 138 8.89 3.57 -12.25
N PRO A 139 8.95 2.26 -12.56
CA PRO A 139 8.47 1.21 -11.67
C PRO A 139 9.24 1.13 -10.35
N ILE A 140 10.55 1.37 -10.35
CA ILE A 140 11.37 1.36 -9.13
C ILE A 140 10.92 2.49 -8.19
N PHE A 141 10.89 3.73 -8.68
CA PHE A 141 10.44 4.87 -7.87
C PHE A 141 8.98 4.71 -7.45
N GLY A 142 8.12 4.23 -8.36
CA GLY A 142 6.72 3.97 -8.04
C GLY A 142 6.54 2.96 -6.92
N SER A 143 7.33 1.89 -6.92
CA SER A 143 7.36 0.87 -5.88
C SER A 143 7.82 1.43 -4.54
N ILE A 144 8.92 2.19 -4.52
CA ILE A 144 9.47 2.79 -3.29
C ILE A 144 8.46 3.75 -2.65
N LEU A 145 7.79 4.59 -3.46
CA LEU A 145 6.76 5.52 -2.95
C LEU A 145 5.57 4.77 -2.34
N ALA A 146 5.09 3.71 -3.01
CA ALA A 146 3.99 2.90 -2.52
C ALA A 146 4.36 2.17 -1.21
N MET A 147 5.54 1.55 -1.17
CA MET A 147 6.04 0.84 0.02
C MET A 147 6.27 1.79 1.20
N GLY A 148 6.98 2.90 0.99
CA GLY A 148 7.30 3.86 2.04
C GLY A 148 6.04 4.43 2.69
N MET A 149 5.04 4.78 1.88
CA MET A 149 3.76 5.24 2.42
C MET A 149 2.98 4.12 3.11
N GLY A 150 2.96 2.91 2.55
CA GLY A 150 2.32 1.76 3.18
C GLY A 150 2.90 1.45 4.57
N ILE A 151 4.22 1.52 4.71
CA ILE A 151 4.95 1.36 5.98
C ILE A 151 4.50 2.44 6.97
N ILE A 152 4.57 3.72 6.60
CA ILE A 152 4.20 4.84 7.48
C ILE A 152 2.75 4.69 7.99
N ILE A 153 1.81 4.32 7.11
CA ILE A 153 0.41 4.12 7.53
C ILE A 153 0.28 2.96 8.50
N SER A 154 0.89 1.81 8.19
CA SER A 154 0.83 0.61 9.04
C SER A 154 1.39 0.86 10.44
N PHE A 155 2.47 1.64 10.57
CA PHE A 155 3.03 2.01 11.88
C PHE A 155 2.26 3.12 12.60
N SER A 156 1.69 4.08 11.87
CA SER A 156 0.97 5.22 12.48
C SER A 156 -0.28 4.80 13.27
N ASP A 157 -0.89 3.68 12.91
CA ASP A 157 -2.12 3.19 13.55
C ASP A 157 -1.85 2.36 14.81
N ALA A 158 -0.66 1.73 14.90
CA ALA A 158 -0.24 0.95 16.06
C ALA A 158 -0.13 1.81 17.33
N GLY A 159 0.35 3.05 17.20
CA GLY A 159 0.46 3.98 18.33
C GLY A 159 -0.88 4.49 18.86
N ASN A 160 -1.94 4.49 18.04
CA ASN A 160 -3.23 5.07 18.43
C ASN A 160 -4.14 4.08 19.16
N ARG A 161 -4.04 2.77 18.87
CA ARG A 161 -4.79 1.72 19.60
C ARG A 161 -4.45 1.69 21.10
N ASN A 162 -3.18 1.91 21.44
CA ASN A 162 -2.74 1.98 22.84
C ASN A 162 -3.31 3.20 23.60
N ARG A 163 -3.78 4.25 22.91
CA ARG A 163 -4.43 5.40 23.56
C ARG A 163 -5.94 5.22 23.76
N GLN A 164 -6.62 4.47 22.90
CA GLN A 164 -8.07 4.27 23.00
C GLN A 164 -8.48 3.14 23.96
N GLN A 165 -7.56 2.24 24.35
CA GLN A 165 -7.86 1.16 25.30
C GLN A 165 -7.80 1.55 26.78
N LYS A 166 -7.60 2.83 27.13
CA LYS A 166 -7.67 3.31 28.52
C LYS A 166 -8.84 4.25 28.78
N VAL A 167 -9.98 4.01 28.14
CA VAL A 167 -11.27 4.48 28.69
C VAL A 167 -11.79 3.35 29.57
N ILE A 168 -11.37 3.33 30.83
CA ILE A 168 -12.03 2.50 31.83
C ILE A 168 -13.47 3.02 31.86
N PRO A 169 -14.50 2.21 31.54
CA PRO A 169 -15.86 2.67 31.65
C PRO A 169 -16.08 3.10 33.10
N ILE A 170 -16.34 4.39 33.31
CA ILE A 170 -16.61 5.01 34.63
C ILE A 170 -17.85 4.37 35.29
N ALA A 171 -18.59 3.53 34.57
CA ALA A 171 -19.72 2.74 35.05
C ALA A 171 -19.41 1.84 36.28
N ASN A 172 -18.15 1.53 36.59
CA ASN A 172 -17.81 0.69 37.75
C ASN A 172 -17.45 1.46 39.03
N PHE A 173 -17.47 2.80 39.02
CA PHE A 173 -17.24 3.61 40.23
C PHE A 173 -18.50 4.32 40.74
N ALA A 174 -19.69 3.91 40.30
CA ALA A 174 -20.92 4.36 40.96
C ALA A 174 -20.94 3.77 42.39
N PRO A 175 -20.98 4.60 43.45
CA PRO A 175 -21.12 4.09 44.81
C PRO A 175 -22.34 3.17 44.89
N LYS A 176 -22.17 2.01 45.51
CA LYS A 176 -23.25 1.04 45.71
C LYS A 176 -23.80 1.21 47.12
N THR A 177 -25.12 1.25 47.24
CA THR A 177 -25.82 1.16 48.52
C THR A 177 -26.65 -0.12 48.56
N THR A 178 -27.19 -0.44 49.73
CA THR A 178 -27.98 -1.66 49.94
C THR A 178 -29.45 -1.25 50.10
N CYS A 179 -30.35 -1.87 49.33
CA CYS A 179 -31.77 -1.57 49.43
C CYS A 179 -32.33 -1.93 50.83
N PRO A 180 -33.01 -1.01 51.54
CA PRO A 180 -33.48 -1.26 52.91
C PRO A 180 -34.57 -2.35 52.99
N PHE A 181 -35.35 -2.54 51.93
CA PHE A 181 -36.46 -3.50 51.93
C PHE A 181 -36.06 -4.93 51.55
N CYS A 182 -35.09 -5.11 50.65
CA CYS A 182 -34.75 -6.43 50.12
C CYS A 182 -33.26 -6.80 50.23
N ARG A 183 -32.44 -5.92 50.83
CA ARG A 183 -31.00 -6.10 51.09
C ARG A 183 -30.11 -6.38 49.86
N LYS A 184 -30.60 -6.15 48.64
CA LYS A 184 -29.76 -6.22 47.43
C LYS A 184 -28.96 -4.94 47.22
N GLN A 185 -27.74 -5.09 46.70
CA GLN A 185 -26.92 -3.96 46.24
C GLN A 185 -27.55 -3.27 45.03
N ILE A 186 -27.55 -1.95 45.06
CA ILE A 186 -28.15 -1.05 44.08
C ILE A 186 -27.24 0.18 43.92
N SER A 187 -27.43 0.95 42.85
CA SER A 187 -26.74 2.23 42.67
C SER A 187 -27.18 3.25 43.71
N LEU A 188 -26.26 4.04 44.28
CA LEU A 188 -26.58 5.14 45.21
C LEU A 188 -27.54 6.17 44.60
N TYR A 189 -27.56 6.27 43.27
CA TYR A 189 -28.41 7.22 42.54
C TYR A 189 -29.72 6.59 42.02
N ALA A 190 -30.04 5.35 42.39
CA ALA A 190 -31.28 4.70 41.95
C ALA A 190 -32.48 5.19 42.77
N SER A 191 -33.45 5.80 42.10
CA SER A 191 -34.73 6.21 42.71
C SER A 191 -35.64 5.02 43.05
N PHE A 192 -35.40 3.84 42.45
CA PHE A 192 -36.19 2.63 42.66
C PHE A 192 -35.30 1.38 42.72
N CYS A 193 -35.69 0.41 43.56
CA CYS A 193 -35.02 -0.88 43.58
C CYS A 193 -35.45 -1.76 42.40
N SER A 194 -34.50 -2.16 41.56
CA SER A 194 -34.76 -3.02 40.39
C SER A 194 -35.28 -4.43 40.74
N LYS A 195 -35.19 -4.87 42.00
CA LYS A 195 -35.72 -6.17 42.43
C LYS A 195 -37.12 -6.10 43.04
N CYS A 196 -37.38 -5.15 43.93
CA CYS A 196 -38.64 -5.10 44.67
C CYS A 196 -39.58 -3.97 44.24
N GLY A 197 -39.16 -3.10 43.31
CA GLY A 197 -39.99 -2.02 42.76
C GLY A 197 -40.29 -0.87 43.73
N LYS A 198 -39.83 -0.93 44.99
CA LYS A 198 -40.04 0.13 45.99
C LYS A 198 -39.15 1.34 45.70
N SER A 199 -39.71 2.53 45.90
CA SER A 199 -38.93 3.78 45.84
C SER A 199 -37.90 3.82 46.96
N ILE A 200 -36.80 4.48 46.69
CA ILE A 200 -35.72 4.74 47.64
C ILE A 200 -35.75 6.24 47.84
N GLU A 201 -36.59 6.66 48.77
CA GLU A 201 -36.56 8.04 49.24
C GLU A 201 -35.19 8.25 49.87
N ASN A 202 -34.40 9.15 49.28
CA ASN A 202 -33.07 9.47 49.76
C ASN A 202 -33.20 10.18 51.12
N GLU A 203 -33.28 9.43 52.21
CA GLU A 203 -33.24 9.97 53.58
C GLU A 203 -31.88 10.64 53.92
N ASN A 204 -30.89 10.59 53.03
CA ASN A 204 -29.55 11.13 53.27
C ASN A 204 -29.33 12.58 52.78
N ALA A 205 -30.39 13.39 52.66
CA ALA A 205 -30.26 14.81 52.32
C ALA A 205 -29.99 15.74 53.52
N GLU A 206 -29.90 15.23 54.76
CA GLU A 206 -29.76 16.05 55.99
C GLU A 206 -28.44 15.81 56.78
N LEU A 207 -27.35 15.41 56.14
CA LEU A 207 -26.03 15.42 56.77
C LEU A 207 -25.02 16.21 55.92
N ILE A 208 -25.13 17.54 55.98
CA ILE A 208 -24.04 18.51 55.74
C ILE A 208 -23.94 19.38 56.98
#